data_AF-A0A0U1M8F7-F1
#
_entry.id   AF-A0A0U1M8F7-F1
#
_cell.length_a   1.000
_cell.length_b   1.000
_cell.length_c   1.000
_cell.angle_alpha   90.00
_cell.angle_beta   90.00
_cell.angle_gamma   90.00
#
_symmetry.space_group_name_H-M   'P 1'
#
loop_
_entity.id
_entity.type
_entity.pdbx_description
1 polymer ?
#
loop_
_entity_poly.entity_id
_entity_poly.type
_entity_poly.pdbx_seq_one_letter_code
_entity_poly.pdbx_strand_id
1 'polypeptide(L)'
;MLFAKIALSLASLAAGVSAAQNEFHLKTVSSSPSKNNLYVEAYHTGAGLADAVLTTSSSAAGKFYLNETYLQMDIGQEFTYGFELGGATNYAGWEFVEVNAGQGISGFVVENNHVVWNETEFSGWLACDWWHGAPQLFWTVAYENFTYPSSCSPVQLTQAFLSS
;
A
#
# COMPACT_ATOMS: atom_id res chain seq x y z
N MET A 1 -5.87 13.47 -64.86
CA MET A 1 -4.74 13.17 -63.96
C MET A 1 -4.40 14.45 -63.21
N LEU A 2 -4.77 14.59 -61.94
CA LEU A 2 -4.45 15.80 -61.16
C LEU A 2 -4.23 15.45 -59.68
N PHE A 3 -2.94 15.46 -59.33
CA PHE A 3 -2.26 15.59 -58.03
C PHE A 3 -2.98 15.18 -56.72
N ALA A 4 -2.51 14.06 -56.15
CA ALA A 4 -2.67 13.74 -54.74
C ALA A 4 -1.67 14.58 -53.90
N LYS A 5 -2.17 15.31 -52.90
CA LYS A 5 -1.34 15.97 -51.87
C LYS A 5 -1.25 15.04 -50.66
N ILE A 6 -0.07 14.52 -50.38
CA ILE A 6 0.22 13.75 -49.16
C ILE A 6 0.60 14.77 -48.08
N ALA A 7 -0.24 14.91 -47.06
CA ALA A 7 0.09 15.66 -45.85
C ALA A 7 0.81 14.72 -44.87
N LEU A 8 2.06 15.04 -44.54
CA LEU A 8 2.85 14.32 -43.54
C LEU A 8 2.57 14.97 -42.18
N SER A 9 1.77 14.33 -41.33
CA SER A 9 1.55 14.78 -39.96
C SER A 9 2.72 14.35 -39.07
N LEU A 10 3.49 15.30 -38.54
CA LEU A 10 4.42 15.03 -37.45
C LEU A 10 3.65 14.73 -36.17
N ALA A 11 3.71 13.48 -35.70
CA ALA A 11 3.33 13.14 -34.35
C ALA A 11 4.37 13.72 -33.38
N SER A 12 3.96 14.67 -32.55
CA SER A 12 4.77 15.16 -31.44
C SER A 12 4.70 14.12 -30.33
N LEU A 13 5.80 13.38 -30.09
CA LEU A 13 5.96 12.67 -28.83
C LEU A 13 6.19 13.72 -27.74
N ALA A 14 5.12 14.10 -27.04
CA ALA A 14 5.28 14.69 -25.73
C ALA A 14 5.81 13.59 -24.80
N ALA A 15 7.11 13.56 -24.58
CA ALA A 15 7.66 12.86 -23.43
C ALA A 15 7.12 13.58 -22.18
N GLY A 16 6.04 13.04 -21.62
CA GLY A 16 5.57 13.46 -20.32
C GLY A 16 6.70 13.19 -19.34
N VAL A 17 7.32 14.27 -18.84
CA VAL A 17 8.12 14.18 -17.62
C VAL A 17 7.12 13.79 -16.54
N SER A 18 7.08 12.51 -16.16
CA SER A 18 6.37 12.12 -14.95
C SER A 18 7.02 12.94 -13.82
N ALA A 19 6.26 13.87 -13.25
CA ALA A 19 6.66 14.44 -11.97
C ALA A 19 6.97 13.26 -11.05
N ALA A 20 8.13 13.26 -10.41
CA ALA A 20 8.44 12.25 -9.42
C ALA A 20 7.27 12.23 -8.43
N GLN A 21 6.59 11.09 -8.37
CA GLN A 21 5.54 10.87 -7.38
C GLN A 21 6.18 11.15 -6.01
N ASN A 22 5.48 11.86 -5.12
CA ASN A 22 6.00 12.12 -3.78
C ASN A 22 6.00 10.80 -2.99
N GLU A 23 7.10 10.07 -3.09
CA GLU A 23 7.28 8.79 -2.42
C GLU A 23 7.48 8.95 -0.91
N PHE A 24 6.97 7.97 -0.16
CA PHE A 24 7.10 7.89 1.29
C PHE A 24 7.16 6.43 1.72
N HIS A 25 7.72 6.17 2.90
CA HIS A 25 7.51 4.90 3.57
C HIS A 25 6.20 4.94 4.34
N LEU A 26 5.50 3.80 4.41
CA LEU A 26 4.43 3.60 5.37
C LEU A 26 5.04 3.16 6.70
N LYS A 27 4.65 3.83 7.79
CA LYS A 27 5.18 3.58 9.12
C LYS A 27 4.06 3.44 10.15
N THR A 28 4.20 2.50 11.09
CA THR A 28 3.21 2.31 12.15
C THR A 28 3.41 3.31 13.30
N VAL A 29 2.29 3.80 13.82
CA VAL A 29 2.19 4.48 15.11
C VAL A 29 1.28 3.65 16.00
N SER A 30 1.76 3.27 17.19
CA SER A 30 1.00 2.43 18.13
C SER A 30 1.36 2.73 19.57
N SER A 31 0.42 2.47 20.49
CA SER A 31 0.69 2.43 21.93
C SER A 31 1.48 1.19 22.35
N SER A 32 1.48 0.13 21.51
CA SER A 32 2.26 -1.08 21.71
C SER A 32 3.70 -0.86 21.23
N PRO A 33 4.71 -0.86 22.13
CA PRO A 33 6.08 -0.57 21.74
C PRO A 33 6.63 -1.52 20.67
N SER A 34 6.21 -2.79 20.70
CA SER A 34 6.63 -3.81 19.73
C SER A 34 6.00 -3.66 18.35
N LYS A 35 4.95 -2.85 18.22
CA LYS A 35 4.23 -2.59 16.95
C LYS A 35 4.34 -1.14 16.50
N ASN A 36 5.07 -0.30 17.24
CA ASN A 36 5.30 1.10 16.94
C ASN A 36 6.59 1.28 16.13
N ASN A 37 6.65 2.30 15.28
CA ASN A 37 7.82 2.64 14.47
C ASN A 37 8.29 1.52 13.51
N LEU A 38 7.39 0.66 13.04
CA LEU A 38 7.70 -0.35 12.03
C LEU A 38 7.32 0.17 10.65
N TYR A 39 8.09 -0.20 9.63
CA TYR A 39 7.86 0.17 8.24
C TYR A 39 7.21 -0.98 7.47
N VAL A 40 6.35 -0.66 6.52
CA VAL A 40 5.76 -1.68 5.63
C VAL A 40 6.79 -2.11 4.58
N GLU A 41 6.94 -3.41 4.42
CA GLU A 41 7.76 -4.09 3.41
C GLU A 41 6.88 -5.14 2.71
N ALA A 42 7.13 -5.38 1.42
CA ALA A 42 6.45 -6.41 0.65
C ALA A 42 7.23 -7.73 0.74
N TYR A 43 6.74 -8.67 1.54
CA TYR A 43 7.35 -9.99 1.67
C TYR A 43 6.87 -10.91 0.55
N HIS A 44 7.77 -11.24 -0.38
CA HIS A 44 7.45 -12.04 -1.57
C HIS A 44 6.97 -13.46 -1.20
N THR A 45 5.71 -13.74 -1.52
CA THR A 45 5.06 -15.04 -1.30
C THR A 45 4.92 -15.85 -2.60
N GLY A 46 5.05 -15.20 -3.76
CA GLY A 46 4.98 -15.83 -5.06
C GLY A 46 5.10 -14.83 -6.20
N ALA A 47 5.05 -15.31 -7.44
CA ALA A 47 5.18 -14.47 -8.62
C ALA A 47 4.07 -13.41 -8.65
N GLY A 48 4.45 -12.14 -8.44
CA GLY A 48 3.51 -11.03 -8.38
C GLY A 48 2.71 -10.94 -7.08
N LEU A 49 3.07 -11.69 -6.05
CA LEU A 49 2.35 -11.75 -4.78
C LEU A 49 3.27 -11.43 -3.61
N ALA A 50 2.81 -10.59 -2.70
CA ALA A 50 3.52 -10.31 -1.46
C ALA A 50 2.58 -9.92 -0.33
N ASP A 51 2.93 -10.37 0.88
CA ASP A 51 2.25 -9.97 2.09
C ASP A 51 2.85 -8.66 2.62
N ALA A 52 2.02 -7.78 3.17
CA ALA A 52 2.51 -6.58 3.85
C ALA A 52 3.08 -6.94 5.24
N VAL A 53 4.39 -7.10 5.33
CA VAL A 53 5.10 -7.32 6.60
C VAL A 53 5.62 -6.00 7.18
N LEU A 54 5.94 -6.01 8.47
CA LEU A 54 6.39 -4.85 9.22
C LEU A 54 7.83 -5.06 9.71
N THR A 55 8.71 -4.15 9.33
CA THR A 55 10.16 -4.23 9.58
C THR A 55 10.66 -3.02 10.37
N THR A 56 11.74 -3.17 11.12
CA THR A 56 12.42 -2.03 11.75
C THR A 56 13.38 -1.31 10.78
N SER A 57 13.66 -1.92 9.63
CA SER A 57 14.62 -1.42 8.66
C SER A 57 13.96 -0.50 7.65
N SER A 58 14.28 0.80 7.69
CA SER A 58 13.83 1.74 6.67
C SER A 58 14.45 1.47 5.29
N SER A 59 15.57 0.73 5.20
CA SER A 59 16.16 0.38 3.90
C SER A 59 15.48 -0.79 3.21
N ALA A 60 14.74 -1.61 3.96
CA ALA A 60 13.91 -2.69 3.43
C ALA A 60 12.45 -2.24 3.19
N ALA A 61 12.08 -1.07 3.72
CA ALA A 61 10.75 -0.50 3.59
C ALA A 61 10.40 -0.21 2.13
N GLY A 62 9.16 -0.52 1.76
CA GLY A 62 8.59 -0.15 0.48
C GLY A 62 8.55 1.36 0.31
N LYS A 63 8.73 1.82 -0.93
CA LYS A 63 8.53 3.21 -1.32
C LYS A 63 7.14 3.32 -1.92
N PHE A 64 6.23 3.95 -1.19
CA PHE A 64 4.84 4.07 -1.57
C PHE A 64 4.52 5.45 -2.12
N TYR A 65 3.52 5.52 -2.98
CA TYR A 65 2.95 6.74 -3.49
C TYR A 65 1.44 6.59 -3.67
N LEU A 66 0.72 7.71 -3.66
CA LEU A 66 -0.69 7.74 -4.00
C LEU A 66 -0.88 8.14 -5.46
N ASN A 67 -1.49 7.26 -6.23
CA ASN A 67 -1.95 7.53 -7.59
C ASN A 67 -3.47 7.66 -7.56
N GLU A 68 -3.98 8.89 -7.53
CA GLU A 68 -5.39 9.18 -7.20
C GLU A 68 -5.77 8.59 -5.83
N THR A 69 -6.56 7.52 -5.81
CA THR A 69 -6.96 6.80 -4.58
C THR A 69 -6.38 5.39 -4.49
N TYR A 70 -5.41 5.07 -5.35
CA TYR A 70 -4.67 3.81 -5.32
C TYR A 70 -3.36 4.03 -4.57
N LEU A 71 -3.13 3.25 -3.52
CA LEU A 71 -1.86 3.23 -2.81
C LEU A 71 -0.94 2.21 -3.49
N GLN A 72 0.16 2.68 -4.02
CA GLN A 72 1.04 1.90 -4.88
C GLN A 72 2.46 1.92 -4.36
N MET A 73 3.22 0.88 -4.65
CA MET A 73 4.61 0.71 -4.28
C MET A 73 5.50 0.77 -5.51
N ASP A 74 6.51 1.63 -5.48
CA ASP A 74 7.61 1.61 -6.44
C ASP A 74 8.56 0.46 -6.11
N ILE A 75 8.69 -0.44 -7.08
CA ILE A 75 9.61 -1.59 -7.02
C ILE A 75 10.80 -1.43 -7.98
N GLY A 76 10.99 -0.23 -8.54
CA GLY A 76 12.07 0.08 -9.49
C GLY A 76 11.91 -0.58 -10.86
N GLN A 77 10.67 -0.98 -11.22
CA GLN A 77 10.34 -1.60 -12.51
C GLN A 77 9.15 -0.93 -13.17
N GLU A 78 8.87 -1.30 -14.43
CA GLU A 78 7.74 -0.76 -15.21
C GLU A 78 6.37 -1.20 -14.65
N PHE A 79 6.33 -2.33 -13.94
CA PHE A 79 5.11 -2.84 -13.31
C PHE A 79 4.88 -2.21 -11.95
N THR A 80 3.65 -1.80 -11.69
CA THR A 80 3.23 -1.31 -10.39
C THR A 80 2.83 -2.45 -9.47
N TYR A 81 3.12 -2.31 -8.18
CA TYR A 81 2.55 -3.15 -7.14
C TYR A 81 1.58 -2.30 -6.32
N GLY A 82 0.37 -2.80 -6.11
CA GLY A 82 -0.70 -2.08 -5.45
C GLY A 82 -1.00 -2.67 -4.08
N PHE A 83 -1.41 -1.81 -3.15
CA PHE A 83 -1.99 -2.24 -1.89
C PHE A 83 -3.34 -2.93 -2.15
N GLU A 84 -3.49 -4.13 -1.63
CA GLU A 84 -4.71 -4.93 -1.70
C GLU A 84 -5.18 -5.28 -0.30
N LEU A 85 -6.49 -5.21 -0.08
CA LEU A 85 -7.12 -5.60 1.16
C LEU A 85 -7.95 -6.85 0.89
N GLY A 86 -7.66 -7.93 1.62
CA GLY A 86 -8.44 -9.15 1.53
C GLY A 86 -9.91 -8.84 1.82
N GLY A 87 -10.82 -9.37 1.00
CA GLY A 87 -12.26 -9.09 1.16
C GLY A 87 -12.77 -9.54 2.51
N ALA A 88 -13.71 -8.79 3.11
CA ALA A 88 -14.31 -9.16 4.38
C ALA A 88 -15.07 -10.49 4.24
N THR A 89 -14.50 -11.57 4.78
CA THR A 89 -15.08 -12.91 4.63
C THR A 89 -16.12 -13.25 5.69
N ASN A 90 -16.55 -12.31 6.53
CA ASN A 90 -17.51 -12.53 7.63
C ASN A 90 -17.16 -13.67 8.62
N TYR A 91 -15.94 -14.20 8.57
CA TYR A 91 -15.43 -15.26 9.45
C TYR A 91 -14.29 -14.79 10.38
N ALA A 92 -13.79 -13.57 10.16
CA ALA A 92 -12.75 -12.95 10.97
C ALA A 92 -13.04 -11.45 11.14
N GLY A 93 -12.66 -10.90 12.30
CA GLY A 93 -12.78 -9.45 12.57
C GLY A 93 -11.67 -8.62 11.91
N TRP A 94 -10.72 -9.26 11.24
CA TRP A 94 -9.63 -8.64 10.51
C TRP A 94 -9.23 -9.51 9.32
N GLU A 95 -8.65 -8.87 8.32
CA GLU A 95 -8.30 -9.50 7.05
C GLU A 95 -6.90 -9.06 6.59
N PHE A 96 -6.32 -9.86 5.69
CA PHE A 96 -4.96 -9.67 5.20
C PHE A 96 -4.80 -8.35 4.43
N VAL A 97 -3.58 -7.81 4.51
CA VAL A 97 -3.11 -6.75 3.62
C VAL A 97 -1.97 -7.30 2.77
N GLU A 98 -2.09 -7.10 1.48
CA GLU A 98 -1.15 -7.58 0.48
C GLU A 98 -0.61 -6.41 -0.35
N VAL A 99 0.52 -6.64 -1.01
CA VAL A 99 1.15 -5.71 -1.95
C VAL A 99 1.45 -6.50 -3.22
N ASN A 100 0.46 -6.63 -4.08
CA ASN A 100 0.50 -7.53 -5.24
C ASN A 100 0.78 -6.75 -6.53
N ALA A 101 1.26 -7.47 -7.55
CA ALA A 101 1.45 -6.92 -8.88
C ALA A 101 0.12 -6.45 -9.48
N GLY A 102 0.06 -5.19 -9.88
CA GLY A 102 -1.15 -4.56 -10.38
C GLY A 102 -1.38 -3.18 -9.76
N GLN A 103 -2.54 -2.62 -10.07
CA GLN A 103 -2.91 -1.30 -9.58
C GLN A 103 -3.23 -1.28 -8.09
N GLY A 104 -3.68 -2.42 -7.54
CA GLY A 104 -4.27 -2.53 -6.21
C GLY A 104 -5.74 -2.11 -6.20
N ILE A 105 -6.27 -1.86 -5.01
CA ILE A 105 -7.63 -1.35 -4.84
C ILE A 105 -7.64 0.17 -4.67
N SER A 106 -8.77 0.79 -5.02
CA SER A 106 -9.02 2.22 -4.78
C SER A 106 -9.56 2.49 -3.38
N GLY A 107 -9.68 3.77 -3.04
CA GLY A 107 -10.28 4.24 -1.78
C GLY A 107 -9.27 4.66 -0.72
N PHE A 108 -7.98 4.60 -1.00
CA PHE A 108 -6.98 5.13 -0.08
C PHE A 108 -6.95 6.65 -0.09
N VAL A 109 -6.89 7.24 1.11
CA VAL A 109 -6.73 8.67 1.31
C VAL A 109 -5.68 8.93 2.38
N VAL A 110 -5.07 10.13 2.32
CA VAL A 110 -4.20 10.64 3.37
C VAL A 110 -4.95 11.72 4.14
N GLU A 111 -5.17 11.49 5.42
CA GLU A 111 -5.79 12.43 6.34
C GLU A 111 -4.82 12.72 7.49
N ASN A 112 -4.40 13.98 7.65
CA ASN A 112 -3.46 14.38 8.71
C ASN A 112 -2.18 13.51 8.76
N ASN A 113 -1.59 13.20 7.60
CA ASN A 113 -0.42 12.32 7.46
C ASN A 113 -0.67 10.84 7.76
N HIS A 114 -1.93 10.43 7.95
CA HIS A 114 -2.32 9.04 8.14
C HIS A 114 -2.94 8.48 6.86
N VAL A 115 -2.52 7.28 6.48
CA VAL A 115 -3.10 6.55 5.36
C VAL A 115 -4.26 5.72 5.89
N VAL A 116 -5.45 5.89 5.30
CA VAL A 116 -6.66 5.15 5.64
C VAL A 116 -7.35 4.68 4.37
N TRP A 117 -8.13 3.60 4.48
CA TRP A 117 -9.01 3.16 3.41
C TRP A 117 -10.41 3.70 3.68
N ASN A 118 -10.89 4.57 2.81
CA ASN A 118 -12.15 5.32 2.96
C ASN A 118 -13.34 4.49 2.48
N GLU A 119 -13.55 3.35 3.14
CA GLU A 119 -14.69 2.46 2.91
C GLU A 119 -15.43 2.19 4.22
N THR A 120 -16.74 1.95 4.12
CA THR A 120 -17.60 1.83 5.31
C THR A 120 -17.32 0.59 6.16
N GLU A 121 -16.70 -0.43 5.56
CA GLU A 121 -16.28 -1.65 6.27
C GLU A 121 -14.93 -1.52 6.97
N PHE A 122 -14.12 -0.51 6.64
CA PHE A 122 -12.82 -0.30 7.26
C PHE A 122 -12.95 0.31 8.65
N SER A 123 -12.43 -0.38 9.68
CA SER A 123 -12.40 0.13 11.06
C SER A 123 -11.00 0.51 11.55
N GLY A 124 -9.95 0.25 10.77
CA GLY A 124 -8.58 0.57 11.16
C GLY A 124 -7.55 -0.48 10.75
N TRP A 125 -6.30 -0.18 11.09
CA TRP A 125 -5.16 -1.07 10.85
C TRP A 125 -4.81 -1.87 12.10
N LEU A 126 -4.29 -3.07 11.88
CA LEU A 126 -3.89 -4.01 12.92
C LEU A 126 -2.52 -4.58 12.58
N ALA A 127 -1.64 -4.68 13.57
CA ALA A 127 -0.35 -5.34 13.43
C ALA A 127 -0.27 -6.56 14.34
N CYS A 128 -0.01 -7.74 13.79
CA CYS A 128 0.03 -9.01 14.52
C CYS A 128 1.33 -9.76 14.27
N ASP A 129 1.90 -10.42 15.28
CA ASP A 129 2.90 -11.46 15.00
C ASP A 129 2.24 -12.64 14.29
N TRP A 130 2.78 -13.02 13.13
CA TRP A 130 2.17 -13.99 12.23
C TRP A 130 3.21 -14.94 11.60
N TRP A 131 2.85 -15.66 10.55
CA TRP A 131 3.59 -16.84 10.09
C TRP A 131 4.95 -16.56 9.42
N HIS A 132 5.20 -15.33 8.96
CA HIS A 132 6.48 -14.94 8.32
C HIS A 132 7.63 -14.68 9.29
N GLY A 133 7.42 -14.84 10.61
CA GLY A 133 8.45 -14.53 11.62
C GLY A 133 8.71 -13.03 11.81
N ALA A 134 7.87 -12.18 11.23
CA ALA A 134 7.79 -10.74 11.44
C ALA A 134 6.32 -10.34 11.69
N PRO A 135 6.06 -9.19 12.32
CA PRO A 135 4.70 -8.70 12.41
C PRO A 135 4.14 -8.44 11.00
N GLN A 136 2.88 -8.79 10.76
CA GLN A 136 2.16 -8.51 9.52
C GLN A 136 1.11 -7.43 9.73
N LEU A 137 0.84 -6.70 8.66
CA LEU A 137 -0.23 -5.72 8.58
C LEU A 137 -1.54 -6.40 8.18
N PHE A 138 -2.60 -6.04 8.88
CA PHE A 138 -3.97 -6.45 8.68
C PHE A 138 -4.87 -5.21 8.71
N TRP A 139 -6.08 -5.33 8.22
CA TRP A 139 -7.13 -4.33 8.40
C TRP A 139 -8.30 -4.94 9.20
N THR A 140 -9.01 -4.12 9.97
CA THR A 140 -10.12 -4.57 10.83
C THR A 140 -11.48 -4.23 10.23
N VAL A 141 -12.43 -5.14 10.36
CA VAL A 141 -13.78 -5.03 9.78
C VAL A 141 -14.75 -4.37 10.78
N ALA A 142 -15.44 -3.31 10.37
CA ALA A 142 -16.21 -2.43 11.27
C ALA A 142 -17.45 -3.05 11.93
N TYR A 143 -18.04 -4.07 11.30
CA TYR A 143 -19.25 -4.72 11.80
C TYR A 143 -18.98 -5.97 12.63
N GLU A 144 -17.71 -6.32 12.85
CA GLU A 144 -17.31 -7.48 13.66
C GLU A 144 -16.83 -7.05 15.04
N ASN A 145 -17.30 -7.73 16.08
CA ASN A 145 -16.82 -7.52 17.44
C ASN A 145 -15.94 -8.69 17.85
N PHE A 146 -14.67 -8.42 18.15
CA PHE A 146 -13.69 -9.44 18.48
C PHE A 146 -12.68 -8.94 19.50
N THR A 147 -12.07 -9.90 20.19
CA THR A 147 -10.92 -9.62 21.04
C THR A 147 -9.66 -9.86 20.23
N TYR A 148 -8.79 -8.85 20.15
CA TYR A 148 -7.50 -8.99 19.51
C TYR A 148 -6.69 -10.13 20.17
N PRO A 149 -6.07 -11.02 19.37
CA PRO A 149 -5.04 -11.91 19.89
C PRO A 149 -3.95 -11.12 20.63
N SER A 150 -3.30 -11.74 21.61
CA SER A 150 -2.30 -11.05 22.45
C SER A 150 -1.09 -10.52 21.67
N SER A 151 -0.79 -11.12 20.51
CA SER A 151 0.27 -10.66 19.60
C SER A 151 -0.14 -9.49 18.71
N CYS A 152 -1.43 -9.15 18.69
CA CYS A 152 -2.00 -8.12 17.83
C CYS A 152 -2.14 -6.80 18.57
N SER A 153 -1.95 -5.68 17.88
CA SER A 153 -2.21 -4.34 18.42
C SER A 153 -2.71 -3.40 17.33
N PRO A 154 -3.74 -2.57 17.60
CA PRO A 154 -4.14 -1.52 16.67
C PRO A 154 -2.98 -0.59 16.37
N VAL A 155 -2.88 -0.18 15.11
CA VAL A 155 -1.87 0.76 14.64
C VAL A 155 -2.52 1.83 13.77
N GLN A 156 -1.86 2.97 13.65
CA GLN A 156 -2.09 3.92 12.56
C GLN A 156 -0.97 3.74 11.54
N LEU A 157 -1.27 3.88 10.25
CA LEU A 157 -0.24 4.00 9.21
C LEU A 157 -0.01 5.46 8.90
N THR A 158 1.23 5.92 8.96
CA THR A 158 1.62 7.29 8.69
C THR A 158 2.66 7.36 7.58
N GLN A 159 2.65 8.46 6.83
CA GLN A 159 3.67 8.71 5.82
C GLN A 159 4.97 9.16 6.50
N ALA A 160 6.05 8.45 6.21
CA ALA A 160 7.41 8.85 6.55
C ALA A 160 8.14 9.22 5.25
N PHE A 161 8.19 10.51 4.93
CA PHE A 161 8.79 11.00 3.69
C PHE A 161 10.27 10.65 3.60
N LEU A 162 10.70 10.28 2.39
CA LEU A 162 12.10 10.02 2.09
C LEU A 162 12.89 11.31 2.26
N SER A 163 13.97 11.29 3.04
CA SER A 163 14.86 12.45 3.15
C SER A 163 15.57 12.67 1.82
N SER A 164 15.43 13.87 1.26
CA SER A 164 16.18 14.37 0.10
C SER A 164 17.68 14.46 0.35
#